data_AF-F6H8D1-F1
#
_entry.id   AF-F6H8D1-F1
#
_cell.length_a   1.000
_cell.length_b   1.000
_cell.length_c   1.000
_cell.angle_alpha   90.00
_cell.angle_beta   90.00
_cell.angle_gamma   90.00
#
_symmetry.space_group_name_H-M   'P 1'
#
loop_
_entity.id
_entity.type
_entity.pdbx_description
1 polymer ?
#
loop_
_entity_poly.entity_id
_entity_poly.type
_entity_poly.pdbx_seq_one_letter_code
_entity_poly.pdbx_strand_id
1 'polypeptide(L)'
;MNIKYVSHLTKLNMGRDGQLPLFETKAAKGRILFGLYAVSTFVGICLICVYRLTHLPEEGKVGRWAWIGLFLSELGYILYWFITVTVRLKPIYRYTFKDRLTQRYEKVLPGIDIFVCTANPIIEPPTMVINTVLSVMAYDYPPEKLSVYLSDDGGSCLTFYALLEASQFSKVWLPFCKKFKVEPRCPEAYFSSTSEPHHDDPSMAEEWSSIKKLYEDMRNRIESAMKVGQISEEIRKQHKGFGEWDLVSDPRNHQTILQILIDGRDGKAMDVEGQPLPTLVYLSREKRPKYAHNFKAGAMNALIRVSSRISNCEIILNVDCDMYSNNSESVKDALCFLMDEETGREIAY
;
A
#
# COMPACT_ATOMS: atom_id res chain seq x y z
N MET A 1 2.86 4.77 -1.26
CA MET A 1 3.56 3.55 -0.80
C MET A 1 4.83 4.02 -0.11
N ASN A 2 4.89 3.94 1.22
CA ASN A 2 6.07 4.30 2.01
C ASN A 2 6.61 3.02 2.65
N ILE A 3 7.89 2.71 2.45
CA ILE A 3 8.52 1.48 2.91
C ILE A 3 9.47 1.82 4.06
N LYS A 4 9.09 1.52 5.30
CA LYS A 4 9.98 1.75 6.45
C LYS A 4 10.98 0.60 6.58
N TYR A 5 12.27 0.95 6.59
CA TYR A 5 13.38 0.04 6.84
C TYR A 5 13.71 0.03 8.34
N VAL A 6 13.75 -1.16 8.97
CA VAL A 6 14.21 -1.31 10.36
C VAL A 6 15.64 -1.83 10.33
N SER A 7 16.58 -1.02 10.82
CA SER A 7 18.02 -1.25 10.73
C SER A 7 18.50 -2.37 11.67
N HIS A 8 18.40 -3.63 11.25
CA HIS A 8 19.18 -4.71 11.84
C HIS A 8 19.55 -5.79 10.81
N LEU A 9 20.14 -5.38 9.68
CA LEU A 9 20.93 -6.31 8.86
C LEU A 9 22.24 -6.61 9.57
N THR A 10 22.22 -7.71 10.33
CA THR A 10 23.41 -8.40 10.81
C THR A 10 24.24 -8.81 9.60
N LYS A 11 25.49 -8.35 9.54
CA LYS A 11 26.55 -8.65 8.56
C LYS A 11 26.33 -9.93 7.72
N LEU A 12 25.63 -9.81 6.59
CA LEU A 12 25.79 -10.73 5.47
C LEU A 12 27.00 -10.26 4.68
N ASN A 13 28.16 -10.85 4.98
CA ASN A 13 29.36 -10.75 4.16
C ASN A 13 29.09 -11.44 2.81
N MET A 14 28.60 -10.72 1.81
CA MET A 14 28.57 -11.22 0.43
C MET A 14 28.84 -10.08 -0.57
N GLY A 15 29.93 -10.24 -1.34
CA GLY A 15 30.15 -9.55 -2.63
C GLY A 15 31.19 -8.42 -2.66
N ARG A 16 32.48 -8.78 -2.75
CA ARG A 16 33.53 -7.96 -3.36
C ARG A 16 33.49 -8.15 -4.89
N ASP A 17 33.71 -7.06 -5.63
CA ASP A 17 34.11 -6.92 -7.04
C ASP A 17 33.37 -7.75 -8.12
N GLY A 18 32.59 -7.06 -8.97
CA GLY A 18 32.16 -7.58 -10.29
C GLY A 18 30.69 -7.93 -10.48
N GLN A 19 29.82 -7.64 -9.52
CA GLN A 19 28.38 -7.91 -9.63
C GLN A 19 27.64 -6.77 -10.34
N LEU A 20 26.73 -7.11 -11.26
CA LEU A 20 25.90 -6.11 -11.95
C LEU A 20 24.91 -5.44 -10.97
N PRO A 21 24.62 -4.14 -11.13
CA PRO A 21 23.73 -3.42 -10.21
C PRO A 21 22.29 -3.95 -10.29
N LEU A 22 21.54 -3.82 -9.19
CA LEU A 22 20.13 -4.24 -9.13
C LEU A 22 19.18 -3.18 -9.72
N PHE A 23 19.65 -1.93 -9.84
CA PHE A 23 18.94 -0.89 -10.58
C PHE A 23 19.91 0.07 -11.30
N GLU A 24 19.41 0.79 -12.30
CA GLU A 24 20.16 1.82 -13.02
C GLU A 24 19.43 3.17 -12.92
N THR A 25 20.19 4.25 -12.69
CA THR A 25 19.65 5.61 -12.70
C THR A 25 20.04 6.32 -14.00
N LYS A 26 19.04 6.72 -14.81
CA LYS A 26 19.24 7.48 -16.05
C LYS A 26 18.77 8.91 -15.93
N ALA A 27 19.50 9.81 -16.57
CA ALA A 27 19.06 11.17 -16.77
C ALA A 27 17.83 11.22 -17.69
N ALA A 28 16.84 12.04 -17.32
CA ALA A 28 15.72 12.34 -18.22
C ALA A 28 16.20 12.92 -19.55
N LYS A 29 15.57 12.48 -20.65
CA LYS A 29 15.72 13.11 -21.97
C LYS A 29 15.00 14.47 -21.97
N GLY A 30 15.45 15.41 -22.80
CA GLY A 30 14.79 16.72 -22.94
C GLY A 30 15.12 17.77 -21.87
N ARG A 31 16.11 17.53 -21.00
CA ARG A 31 16.57 18.51 -19.99
C ARG A 31 16.97 19.86 -20.57
N ILE A 32 17.59 19.87 -21.74
CA ILE A 32 17.99 21.11 -22.43
C ILE A 32 16.76 21.92 -22.84
N LEU A 33 15.75 21.27 -23.43
CA LEU A 33 14.51 21.93 -23.84
C LEU A 33 13.75 22.50 -22.63
N PHE A 34 13.66 21.72 -21.55
CA PHE A 34 13.07 22.21 -20.29
C PHE A 34 13.86 23.38 -19.69
N GLY A 35 15.20 23.33 -19.73
CA GLY A 35 16.05 24.42 -19.30
C GLY A 35 15.82 25.70 -20.10
N LEU A 36 15.74 25.61 -21.42
CA LEU A 36 15.41 26.75 -22.28
C LEU A 36 14.03 27.34 -21.98
N TYR A 37 13.02 26.48 -21.80
CA TYR A 37 11.70 26.90 -21.35
C TYR A 37 11.75 27.65 -20.01
N ALA A 38 12.42 27.07 -19.00
CA ALA A 38 12.56 27.67 -17.68
C ALA A 38 13.25 29.04 -17.73
N VAL A 39 14.32 29.18 -18.52
CA VAL A 39 15.02 30.46 -18.73
C VAL A 39 14.11 31.48 -19.42
N SER A 40 13.38 31.08 -20.46
CA SER A 40 12.46 31.99 -21.17
C SER A 40 11.35 32.52 -20.25
N THR A 41 10.78 31.65 -19.40
CA THR A 41 9.78 32.05 -18.40
C THR A 41 10.38 32.94 -17.32
N PHE A 42 11.61 32.65 -16.86
CA PHE A 42 12.32 33.48 -15.89
C PHE A 42 12.53 34.91 -16.42
N VAL A 43 12.97 35.05 -17.67
CA VAL A 43 13.11 36.36 -18.32
C VAL A 43 11.76 37.08 -18.38
N GLY A 44 10.67 36.39 -18.75
CA GLY A 44 9.32 36.95 -18.73
C GLY A 44 8.89 37.45 -17.35
N ILE A 45 9.18 36.69 -16.30
CA ILE A 45 8.94 37.10 -14.90
C ILE A 45 9.72 38.36 -14.56
N CYS A 46 11.02 38.43 -14.90
CA CYS A 46 11.84 39.62 -14.66
C CYS A 46 11.26 40.86 -15.36
N LEU A 47 10.79 40.72 -16.61
CA LEU A 47 10.16 41.81 -17.35
C LEU A 47 8.87 42.29 -16.67
N ILE A 48 8.04 41.37 -16.17
CA ILE A 48 6.82 41.71 -15.42
C ILE A 48 7.18 42.45 -14.12
N CYS A 49 8.19 41.99 -13.38
CA CYS A 49 8.65 42.67 -12.16
C CYS A 49 9.16 44.08 -12.46
N VAL A 50 9.97 44.25 -13.50
CA VAL A 50 10.44 45.58 -13.93
C VAL A 50 9.25 46.47 -14.27
N TYR A 51 8.30 45.98 -15.08
CA TYR A 51 7.10 46.74 -15.45
C TYR A 51 6.28 47.18 -14.23
N ARG A 52 6.08 46.28 -13.25
CA ARG A 52 5.34 46.56 -12.01
C ARG A 52 6.04 47.60 -11.13
N LEU A 53 7.37 47.58 -11.08
CA LEU A 53 8.17 48.55 -10.33
C LEU A 53 8.21 49.92 -11.00
N THR A 54 8.31 49.97 -12.34
CA THR A 54 8.38 51.25 -13.07
C THR A 54 7.03 51.94 -13.23
N HIS A 55 5.91 51.20 -13.23
CA HIS A 55 4.55 51.75 -13.40
C HIS A 55 3.77 51.81 -12.07
N LEU A 56 4.46 51.99 -10.95
CA LEU A 56 3.80 52.15 -9.65
C LEU A 56 2.92 53.42 -9.64
N PRO A 57 1.62 53.33 -9.31
CA PRO A 57 0.76 54.51 -9.25
C PRO A 57 1.26 55.53 -8.23
N GLU A 58 1.24 56.81 -8.58
CA GLU A 58 1.60 57.93 -7.70
C GLU A 58 0.79 57.95 -6.39
N GLU A 59 1.36 58.58 -5.37
CA GLU A 59 0.71 58.71 -4.06
C GLU A 59 -0.62 59.47 -4.19
N GLY A 60 -1.68 58.92 -3.61
CA GLY A 60 -3.03 59.51 -3.64
C GLY A 60 -3.93 59.08 -4.81
N LYS A 61 -3.43 58.32 -5.80
CA LYS A 61 -4.30 57.78 -6.89
C LYS A 61 -5.19 56.64 -6.40
N VAL A 62 -6.47 56.68 -6.80
CA VAL A 62 -7.44 55.61 -6.55
C VAL A 62 -6.91 54.31 -7.18
N GLY A 63 -6.72 53.26 -6.38
CA GLY A 63 -6.23 51.95 -6.84
C GLY A 63 -4.77 51.62 -6.56
N ARG A 64 -3.96 52.52 -5.98
CA ARG A 64 -2.55 52.23 -5.61
C ARG A 64 -2.43 51.02 -4.67
N TRP A 65 -3.28 50.94 -3.65
CA TRP A 65 -3.29 49.81 -2.71
C TRP A 65 -3.68 48.49 -3.38
N ALA A 66 -4.62 48.52 -4.33
CA ALA A 66 -4.98 47.35 -5.12
C ALA A 66 -3.81 46.89 -6.01
N TRP A 67 -3.08 47.84 -6.62
CA TRP A 67 -1.88 47.55 -7.39
C TRP A 67 -0.77 46.90 -6.55
N ILE A 68 -0.50 47.44 -5.36
CA ILE A 68 0.48 46.88 -4.41
C ILE A 68 0.05 45.48 -3.96
N GLY A 69 -1.23 45.28 -3.64
CA GLY A 69 -1.77 43.97 -3.26
C GLY A 69 -1.65 42.93 -4.38
N LEU A 70 -1.96 43.31 -5.62
CA LEU A 70 -1.77 42.44 -6.79
C LEU A 70 -0.30 42.10 -7.00
N PHE A 71 0.59 43.07 -6.89
CA PHE A 71 2.03 42.83 -7.03
C PHE A 71 2.57 41.91 -5.93
N LEU A 72 2.10 42.06 -4.68
CA LEU A 72 2.48 41.16 -3.59
C LEU A 72 2.01 39.72 -3.85
N SER A 73 0.79 39.55 -4.40
CA SER A 73 0.28 38.24 -4.83
C SER A 73 1.15 37.65 -5.94
N GLU A 74 1.52 38.44 -6.96
CA GLU A 74 2.42 38.02 -8.04
C GLU A 74 3.79 37.58 -7.51
N LEU A 75 4.37 38.28 -6.52
CA LEU A 75 5.63 37.86 -5.88
C LEU A 75 5.49 36.48 -5.21
N GLY A 76 4.34 36.18 -4.59
CA GLY A 76 4.03 34.86 -4.05
C GLY A 76 4.02 33.77 -5.13
N TYR A 77 3.38 34.04 -6.28
CA TYR A 77 3.37 33.11 -7.42
C TYR A 77 4.76 32.94 -8.05
N ILE A 78 5.57 34.00 -8.12
CA ILE A 78 6.94 33.94 -8.62
C ILE A 78 7.80 33.05 -7.72
N LEU A 79 7.68 33.21 -6.40
CA LEU A 79 8.37 32.35 -5.44
C LEU A 79 7.95 30.88 -5.59
N TYR A 80 6.63 30.62 -5.70
CA TYR A 80 6.10 29.28 -5.95
C TYR A 80 6.65 28.67 -7.24
N TRP A 81 6.66 29.45 -8.34
CA TRP A 81 7.21 29.02 -9.62
C TRP A 81 8.70 28.70 -9.52
N PHE A 82 9.49 29.53 -8.84
CA PHE A 82 10.92 29.33 -8.65
C PHE A 82 11.23 28.03 -7.90
N ILE A 83 10.52 27.77 -6.80
CA ILE A 83 10.63 26.52 -6.03
C ILE A 83 10.27 25.33 -6.92
N THR A 84 9.16 25.42 -7.66
CA THR A 84 8.65 24.34 -8.52
C THR A 84 9.60 24.01 -9.68
N VAL A 85 10.21 25.02 -10.30
CA VAL A 85 11.18 24.80 -11.38
C VAL A 85 12.45 24.18 -10.84
N THR A 86 12.97 24.67 -9.71
CA THR A 86 14.22 24.17 -9.10
C THR A 86 14.15 22.67 -8.84
N VAL A 87 13.03 22.17 -8.30
CA VAL A 87 12.85 20.72 -8.04
C VAL A 87 12.68 19.89 -9.32
N ARG A 88 12.38 20.51 -10.47
CA ARG A 88 12.17 19.85 -11.77
C ARG A 88 13.37 19.96 -12.73
N LEU A 89 14.44 20.66 -12.37
CA LEU A 89 15.60 20.88 -13.26
C LEU A 89 16.38 19.60 -13.60
N LYS A 90 16.42 18.63 -12.68
CA LYS A 90 17.21 17.40 -12.85
C LYS A 90 16.36 16.15 -12.62
N PRO A 91 15.36 15.89 -13.49
CA PRO A 91 14.56 14.67 -13.35
C PRO A 91 15.43 13.45 -13.66
N ILE A 92 15.30 12.42 -12.83
CA ILE A 92 16.00 11.14 -12.96
C ILE A 92 14.97 10.01 -13.07
N TYR A 93 15.30 8.98 -13.84
CA TYR A 93 14.51 7.76 -13.95
C TYR A 93 15.32 6.61 -13.39
N ARG A 94 14.68 5.75 -12.61
CA ARG A 94 15.31 4.55 -12.06
C ARG A 94 14.65 3.31 -12.66
N TYR A 95 15.47 2.36 -13.10
CA TYR A 95 15.04 1.12 -13.73
C TYR A 95 15.55 -0.06 -12.90
N THR A 96 14.67 -0.95 -12.50
CA THR A 96 14.96 -2.13 -11.66
C THR A 96 15.24 -3.36 -12.52
N PHE A 97 16.06 -4.27 -12.01
CA PHE A 97 16.40 -5.53 -12.68
C PHE A 97 16.02 -6.73 -11.80
N LYS A 98 14.73 -7.08 -11.80
CA LYS A 98 14.17 -8.17 -10.99
C LYS A 98 14.81 -9.54 -11.27
N ASP A 99 15.18 -9.82 -12.52
CA ASP A 99 15.86 -11.07 -12.88
C ASP A 99 17.19 -11.23 -12.12
N ARG A 100 17.93 -10.12 -11.94
CA ARG A 100 19.19 -10.12 -11.20
C ARG A 100 18.96 -10.29 -9.70
N LEU A 101 17.90 -9.67 -9.16
CA LEU A 101 17.48 -9.85 -7.78
C LEU A 101 17.16 -11.32 -7.51
N THR A 102 16.33 -11.95 -8.35
CA THR A 102 15.97 -13.37 -8.23
C THR A 102 17.22 -14.24 -8.33
N GLN A 103 18.05 -14.06 -9.36
CA GLN A 103 19.27 -14.86 -9.55
C GLN A 103 20.23 -14.79 -8.34
N ARG A 104 20.32 -13.64 -7.68
CA ARG A 104 21.25 -13.42 -6.56
C ARG A 104 20.66 -13.77 -5.20
N TYR A 105 19.38 -13.50 -4.98
CA TYR A 105 18.75 -13.49 -3.67
C TYR A 105 17.53 -14.41 -3.52
N GLU A 106 17.13 -15.19 -4.52
CA GLU A 106 15.91 -16.05 -4.46
C GLU A 106 15.76 -16.81 -3.13
N LYS A 107 16.86 -17.41 -2.62
CA LYS A 107 16.85 -18.15 -1.35
C LYS A 107 16.93 -17.25 -0.10
N VAL A 108 17.47 -16.05 -0.24
CA VAL A 108 17.83 -15.13 0.86
C VAL A 108 16.98 -13.84 0.84
N LEU A 109 15.83 -13.88 0.17
CA LEU A 109 14.85 -12.80 0.21
C LEU A 109 14.45 -12.46 1.66
N PRO A 110 14.34 -11.17 2.05
CA PRO A 110 13.96 -10.78 3.41
C PRO A 110 12.48 -11.07 3.69
N GLY A 111 12.10 -11.10 4.97
CA GLY A 111 10.70 -11.04 5.36
C GLY A 111 10.09 -9.68 5.05
N ILE A 112 8.79 -9.66 4.73
CA ILE A 112 8.04 -8.44 4.43
C ILE A 112 6.73 -8.41 5.22
N ASP A 113 6.59 -7.38 6.03
CA ASP A 113 5.34 -7.06 6.72
C ASP A 113 4.57 -6.00 5.92
N ILE A 114 3.34 -6.31 5.55
CA ILE A 114 2.44 -5.41 4.84
C ILE A 114 1.38 -4.91 5.79
N PHE A 115 1.33 -3.60 5.99
CA PHE A 115 0.37 -2.94 6.85
C PHE A 115 -0.74 -2.31 6.03
N VAL A 116 -1.96 -2.73 6.29
CA VAL A 116 -3.19 -2.13 5.77
C VAL A 116 -3.92 -1.51 6.95
N CYS A 117 -4.23 -0.22 6.88
CA CYS A 117 -4.97 0.48 7.93
C CYS A 117 -6.36 0.86 7.42
N THR A 118 -7.38 0.61 8.23
CA THR A 118 -8.75 1.07 7.99
C THR A 118 -9.30 1.84 9.19
N ALA A 119 -10.13 2.84 8.94
CA ALA A 119 -10.70 3.76 9.92
C ALA A 119 -12.05 3.28 10.47
N ASN A 120 -13.03 2.98 9.59
CA ASN A 120 -14.37 2.56 10.00
C ASN A 120 -15.14 2.00 8.79
N PRO A 121 -15.90 0.89 8.92
CA PRO A 121 -16.67 0.26 7.83
C PRO A 121 -17.67 1.16 7.08
N ILE A 122 -18.10 2.29 7.66
CA ILE A 122 -19.03 3.21 7.00
C ILE A 122 -18.30 4.07 5.95
N ILE A 123 -17.11 4.57 6.30
CA ILE A 123 -16.31 5.43 5.42
C ILE A 123 -15.50 4.56 4.46
N GLU A 124 -15.00 3.43 4.95
CA GLU A 124 -14.16 2.50 4.22
C GLU A 124 -14.83 1.11 4.26
N PRO A 125 -15.72 0.81 3.29
CA PRO A 125 -16.43 -0.46 3.22
C PRO A 125 -15.53 -1.69 3.34
N PRO A 126 -15.83 -2.66 4.22
CA PRO A 126 -15.04 -3.88 4.37
C PRO A 126 -14.80 -4.65 3.07
N THR A 127 -15.74 -4.59 2.11
CA THR A 127 -15.58 -5.18 0.77
C THR A 127 -14.43 -4.56 -0.02
N MET A 128 -14.19 -3.25 0.10
CA MET A 128 -13.03 -2.60 -0.51
C MET A 128 -11.75 -2.99 0.22
N VAL A 129 -11.77 -2.96 1.56
CA VAL A 129 -10.62 -3.30 2.41
C VAL A 129 -10.10 -4.71 2.12
N ILE A 130 -10.99 -5.70 2.02
CA ILE A 130 -10.58 -7.10 1.79
C ILE A 130 -10.04 -7.33 0.37
N ASN A 131 -10.49 -6.56 -0.63
CA ASN A 131 -9.92 -6.63 -1.97
C ASN A 131 -8.46 -6.15 -1.99
N THR A 132 -8.16 -5.09 -1.24
CA THR A 132 -6.79 -4.64 -0.99
C THR A 132 -5.96 -5.72 -0.27
N VAL A 133 -6.50 -6.33 0.79
CA VAL A 133 -5.83 -7.40 1.53
C VAL A 133 -5.53 -8.60 0.61
N LEU A 134 -6.51 -9.09 -0.15
CA LEU A 134 -6.35 -10.20 -1.08
C LEU A 134 -5.32 -9.88 -2.18
N SER A 135 -5.30 -8.64 -2.66
CA SER A 135 -4.31 -8.18 -3.64
C SER A 135 -2.88 -8.26 -3.12
N VAL A 136 -2.64 -7.79 -1.89
CA VAL A 136 -1.29 -7.81 -1.29
C VAL A 136 -0.89 -9.18 -0.77
N MET A 137 -1.84 -10.04 -0.39
CA MET A 137 -1.55 -11.45 -0.07
C MET A 137 -1.10 -12.24 -1.31
N ALA A 138 -1.54 -11.85 -2.50
CA ALA A 138 -1.22 -12.51 -3.76
C ALA A 138 -0.02 -11.87 -4.50
N TYR A 139 0.89 -11.21 -3.77
CA TYR A 139 2.19 -10.81 -4.33
C TYR A 139 2.98 -12.03 -4.80
N ASP A 140 3.76 -11.87 -5.87
CA ASP A 140 4.67 -12.91 -6.35
C ASP A 140 5.92 -12.94 -5.46
N TYR A 141 5.73 -13.49 -4.26
CA TYR A 141 6.74 -13.58 -3.21
C TYR A 141 6.55 -14.89 -2.41
N PRO A 142 7.62 -15.45 -1.79
CA PRO A 142 7.46 -16.63 -0.94
C PRO A 142 6.43 -16.37 0.18
N PRO A 143 5.35 -17.16 0.27
CA PRO A 143 4.27 -16.93 1.25
C PRO A 143 4.77 -16.92 2.70
N GLU A 144 5.76 -17.72 3.03
CA GLU A 144 6.33 -17.85 4.37
C GLU A 144 7.11 -16.59 4.79
N LYS A 145 7.51 -15.77 3.81
CA LYS A 145 8.21 -14.50 4.02
C LYS A 145 7.28 -13.30 3.93
N LEU A 146 5.99 -13.52 3.71
CA LEU A 146 4.99 -12.48 3.56
C LEU A 146 4.02 -12.52 4.74
N SER A 147 3.85 -11.38 5.41
CA SER A 147 2.88 -11.24 6.50
C SER A 147 2.03 -9.99 6.28
N VAL A 148 0.72 -10.13 6.33
CA VAL A 148 -0.24 -9.05 6.11
C VAL A 148 -0.97 -8.75 7.42
N TYR A 149 -0.99 -7.48 7.79
CA TYR A 149 -1.64 -6.98 8.99
C TYR A 149 -2.70 -5.96 8.63
N LEU A 150 -3.95 -6.24 8.99
CA LEU A 150 -5.04 -5.28 8.94
C LEU A 150 -5.21 -4.61 10.31
N SER A 151 -4.91 -3.32 10.41
CA SER A 151 -5.25 -2.49 11.57
C SER A 151 -6.61 -1.84 11.35
N ASP A 152 -7.57 -2.17 12.20
CA ASP A 152 -8.90 -1.59 12.22
C ASP A 152 -9.04 -0.60 13.39
N ASP A 153 -8.98 0.69 13.07
CA ASP A 153 -9.18 1.76 14.05
C ASP A 153 -10.64 1.83 14.52
N GLY A 154 -11.60 1.34 13.73
CA GLY A 154 -13.01 1.31 14.10
C GLY A 154 -13.36 0.19 15.07
N GLY A 155 -12.49 -0.83 15.16
CA GLY A 155 -12.71 -2.02 15.99
C GLY A 155 -14.03 -2.71 15.66
N SER A 156 -14.40 -2.76 14.37
CA SER A 156 -15.70 -3.26 13.95
C SER A 156 -15.68 -4.77 13.74
N CYS A 157 -16.68 -5.43 14.32
CA CYS A 157 -16.94 -6.85 14.11
C CYS A 157 -17.19 -7.18 12.63
N LEU A 158 -17.77 -6.24 11.86
CA LEU A 158 -18.01 -6.40 10.41
C LEU A 158 -16.70 -6.42 9.61
N THR A 159 -15.72 -5.60 9.97
CA THR A 159 -14.40 -5.61 9.34
C THR A 159 -13.67 -6.91 9.62
N PHE A 160 -13.75 -7.39 10.86
CA PHE A 160 -13.18 -8.70 11.23
C PHE A 160 -13.85 -9.86 10.48
N TYR A 161 -15.18 -9.85 10.37
CA TYR A 161 -15.92 -10.85 9.58
C TYR A 161 -15.53 -10.82 8.10
N ALA A 162 -15.41 -9.65 7.50
CA ALA A 162 -14.96 -9.54 6.11
C ALA A 162 -13.55 -10.12 5.94
N LEU A 163 -12.65 -9.86 6.89
CA LEU A 163 -11.31 -10.45 6.86
C LEU A 163 -11.32 -11.98 7.03
N LEU A 164 -12.24 -12.51 7.85
CA LEU A 164 -12.45 -13.95 8.00
C LEU A 164 -12.92 -14.59 6.69
N GLU A 165 -13.91 -14.00 6.03
CA GLU A 165 -14.38 -14.42 4.70
C GLU A 165 -13.24 -14.36 3.66
N ALA A 166 -12.47 -13.28 3.66
CA ALA A 166 -11.31 -13.13 2.79
C ALA A 166 -10.22 -14.18 3.06
N SER A 167 -9.99 -14.53 4.33
CA SER A 167 -9.02 -15.57 4.69
C SER A 167 -9.41 -16.94 4.11
N GLN A 168 -10.70 -17.26 4.05
CA GLN A 168 -11.20 -18.49 3.45
C GLN A 168 -11.08 -18.44 1.92
N PHE A 169 -11.47 -17.34 1.31
CA PHE A 169 -11.34 -17.15 -0.14
C PHE A 169 -9.88 -17.12 -0.62
N SER A 170 -8.96 -16.63 0.21
CA SER A 170 -7.53 -16.60 -0.13
C SER A 170 -6.96 -17.98 -0.48
N LYS A 171 -7.51 -19.05 0.11
CA LYS A 171 -7.10 -20.45 -0.13
C LYS A 171 -7.33 -20.91 -1.57
N VAL A 172 -8.25 -20.28 -2.30
CA VAL A 172 -8.52 -20.58 -3.71
C VAL A 172 -8.02 -19.47 -4.62
N TRP A 173 -8.03 -18.22 -4.15
CA TRP A 173 -7.62 -17.06 -4.94
C TRP A 173 -6.12 -17.01 -5.20
N LEU A 174 -5.28 -17.23 -4.18
CA LEU A 174 -3.82 -17.17 -4.29
C LEU A 174 -3.25 -18.20 -5.29
N PRO A 175 -3.60 -19.50 -5.22
CA PRO A 175 -3.13 -20.47 -6.20
C PRO A 175 -3.64 -20.16 -7.61
N PHE A 176 -4.91 -19.77 -7.77
CA PHE A 176 -5.46 -19.33 -9.06
C PHE A 176 -4.65 -18.17 -9.65
N CYS A 177 -4.39 -17.16 -8.83
CA CYS A 177 -3.53 -16.04 -9.15
C CYS A 177 -2.16 -16.50 -9.68
N LYS A 178 -1.49 -17.38 -8.93
CA LYS A 178 -0.14 -17.86 -9.27
C LYS A 178 -0.12 -18.69 -10.55
N LYS A 179 -1.07 -19.62 -10.68
CA LYS A 179 -1.21 -20.55 -11.81
C LYS A 179 -1.46 -19.81 -13.13
N PHE A 180 -2.37 -18.84 -13.14
CA PHE A 180 -2.76 -18.11 -14.36
C PHE A 180 -2.07 -16.75 -14.51
N LYS A 181 -1.12 -16.40 -13.64
CA LYS A 181 -0.40 -15.10 -13.64
C LYS A 181 -1.35 -13.90 -13.76
N VAL A 182 -2.43 -13.95 -12.98
CA VAL A 182 -3.50 -12.93 -12.97
C VAL A 182 -2.94 -11.55 -12.66
N GLU A 183 -3.31 -10.52 -13.43
CA GLU A 183 -3.04 -9.12 -13.10
C GLU A 183 -4.25 -8.25 -13.49
N PRO A 184 -4.70 -7.31 -12.64
CA PRO A 184 -4.23 -7.04 -11.27
C PRO A 184 -4.66 -8.14 -10.28
N ARG A 185 -3.95 -8.26 -9.15
CA ARG A 185 -4.24 -9.27 -8.11
C ARG A 185 -5.46 -8.97 -7.23
N CYS A 186 -6.05 -7.80 -7.40
CA CYS A 186 -7.29 -7.40 -6.73
C CYS A 186 -8.49 -8.07 -7.41
N PRO A 187 -9.26 -8.93 -6.72
CA PRO A 187 -10.38 -9.65 -7.32
C PRO A 187 -11.43 -8.74 -7.98
N GLU A 188 -11.89 -7.69 -7.28
CA GLU A 188 -12.87 -6.75 -7.84
C GLU A 188 -12.35 -6.06 -9.11
N ALA A 189 -11.09 -5.61 -9.10
CA ALA A 189 -10.49 -4.96 -10.26
C ALA A 189 -10.28 -5.94 -11.42
N TYR A 190 -9.89 -7.19 -11.13
CA TYR A 190 -9.69 -8.23 -12.13
C TYR A 190 -11.01 -8.62 -12.81
N PHE A 191 -12.03 -8.99 -12.02
CA PHE A 191 -13.32 -9.45 -12.55
C PHE A 191 -14.17 -8.34 -13.19
N SER A 192 -13.92 -7.07 -12.85
CA SER A 192 -14.59 -5.94 -13.52
C SER A 192 -13.96 -5.56 -14.86
N SER A 193 -12.66 -5.82 -15.05
CA SER A 193 -11.92 -5.45 -16.26
C SER A 193 -11.70 -6.60 -17.25
N THR A 194 -11.78 -7.85 -16.79
CA THR A 194 -11.44 -9.04 -17.58
C THR A 194 -12.69 -9.75 -18.07
N SER A 195 -12.80 -9.94 -19.39
CA SER A 195 -13.82 -10.81 -19.98
C SER A 195 -13.52 -12.28 -19.66
N GLU A 196 -14.57 -13.11 -19.67
CA GLU A 196 -14.42 -14.56 -19.50
C GLU A 196 -13.41 -15.13 -20.52
N PRO A 197 -12.48 -16.01 -20.09
CA PRO A 197 -11.50 -16.59 -20.99
C PRO A 197 -12.15 -17.27 -22.21
N HIS A 198 -11.56 -17.10 -23.40
CA HIS A 198 -12.01 -17.81 -24.59
C HIS A 198 -11.91 -19.34 -24.41
N HIS A 199 -12.76 -20.09 -25.10
CA HIS A 199 -12.85 -21.56 -25.04
C HIS A 199 -11.57 -22.31 -25.49
N ASP A 200 -10.49 -21.61 -25.82
CA ASP A 200 -9.21 -22.19 -26.21
C ASP A 200 -8.52 -22.91 -25.04
N ASP A 201 -8.86 -22.57 -23.78
CA ASP A 201 -8.48 -23.33 -22.58
C ASP A 201 -9.73 -23.63 -21.70
N PRO A 202 -10.38 -24.78 -21.92
CA PRO A 202 -11.57 -25.17 -21.16
C PRO A 202 -11.32 -25.31 -19.65
N SER A 203 -10.12 -25.72 -19.24
CA SER A 203 -9.76 -25.87 -17.82
C SER A 203 -9.67 -24.51 -17.14
N MET A 204 -9.06 -23.53 -17.81
CA MET A 204 -8.99 -22.16 -17.30
C MET A 204 -10.38 -21.51 -17.22
N ALA A 205 -11.24 -21.72 -18.22
CA ALA A 205 -12.59 -21.16 -18.22
C ALA A 205 -13.45 -21.70 -17.08
N GLU A 206 -13.40 -23.01 -16.81
CA GLU A 206 -14.13 -23.64 -15.71
C GLU A 206 -13.64 -23.13 -14.34
N GLU A 207 -12.31 -23.09 -14.12
CA GLU A 207 -11.72 -22.56 -12.89
C GLU A 207 -12.05 -21.07 -12.70
N TRP A 208 -11.94 -20.26 -13.76
CA TRP A 208 -12.26 -18.84 -13.71
C TRP A 208 -13.72 -18.60 -13.29
N SER A 209 -14.66 -19.32 -13.89
CA SER A 209 -16.09 -19.20 -13.58
C SER A 209 -16.40 -19.62 -12.14
N SER A 210 -15.79 -20.72 -11.69
CA SER A 210 -15.89 -21.20 -10.30
C SER A 210 -15.35 -20.17 -9.31
N ILE A 211 -14.14 -19.63 -9.53
CA ILE A 211 -13.52 -18.64 -8.65
C ILE A 211 -14.30 -17.34 -8.65
N LYS A 212 -14.80 -16.88 -9.80
CA LYS A 212 -15.64 -15.69 -9.89
C LYS A 212 -16.91 -15.84 -9.06
N LYS A 213 -17.57 -17.00 -9.15
CA LYS A 213 -18.76 -17.30 -8.34
C LYS A 213 -18.44 -17.30 -6.84
N LEU A 214 -17.33 -17.93 -6.42
CA LEU A 214 -16.89 -17.91 -5.02
C LEU A 214 -16.58 -16.50 -4.52
N TYR A 215 -16.00 -15.66 -5.37
CA TYR A 215 -15.76 -14.25 -5.07
C TYR A 215 -17.08 -13.48 -4.88
N GLU A 216 -18.03 -13.61 -5.80
CA GLU A 216 -19.34 -12.97 -5.72
C GLU A 216 -20.12 -13.45 -4.48
N ASP A 217 -20.08 -14.74 -4.18
CA ASP A 217 -20.71 -15.31 -2.98
C ASP A 217 -20.11 -14.72 -1.69
N MET A 218 -18.78 -14.62 -1.61
CA MET A 218 -18.08 -13.97 -0.50
C MET A 218 -18.49 -12.49 -0.38
N ARG A 219 -18.46 -11.74 -1.48
CA ARG A 219 -18.84 -10.33 -1.51
C ARG A 219 -20.28 -10.14 -1.03
N ASN A 220 -21.21 -10.95 -1.54
CA ASN A 220 -22.63 -10.91 -1.17
C ASN A 220 -22.85 -11.21 0.32
N ARG A 221 -22.11 -12.17 0.91
CA ARG A 221 -22.17 -12.46 2.35
C ARG A 221 -21.72 -11.26 3.18
N ILE A 222 -20.61 -10.61 2.79
CA ILE A 222 -20.09 -9.42 3.48
C ILE A 222 -21.09 -8.26 3.37
N GLU A 223 -21.57 -7.96 2.17
CA GLU A 223 -22.52 -6.87 1.94
C GLU A 223 -23.85 -7.08 2.68
N SER A 224 -24.31 -8.33 2.75
CA SER A 224 -25.53 -8.67 3.50
C SER A 224 -25.36 -8.42 4.99
N ALA A 225 -24.23 -8.84 5.58
CA ALA A 225 -23.91 -8.54 6.98
C ALA A 225 -23.78 -7.03 7.23
N MET A 226 -23.19 -6.28 6.29
CA MET A 226 -23.10 -4.81 6.38
C MET A 226 -24.47 -4.14 6.35
N LYS A 227 -25.39 -4.58 5.47
CA LYS A 227 -26.75 -4.04 5.37
C LYS A 227 -27.57 -4.29 6.64
N VAL A 228 -27.41 -5.46 7.24
CA VAL A 228 -28.06 -5.81 8.51
C VAL A 228 -27.38 -5.11 9.70
N GLY A 229 -26.09 -4.82 9.59
CA GLY A 229 -25.28 -4.22 10.66
C GLY A 229 -24.91 -5.20 11.78
N GLN A 230 -25.22 -6.49 11.61
CA GLN A 230 -24.97 -7.56 12.58
C GLN A 230 -24.55 -8.83 11.87
N ILE A 231 -23.79 -9.67 12.58
CA ILE A 231 -23.36 -10.99 12.13
C ILE A 231 -24.23 -12.03 12.84
N SER A 232 -24.70 -13.04 12.12
CA SER A 232 -25.58 -14.05 12.69
C SER A 232 -24.86 -14.87 13.78
N GLU A 233 -25.61 -15.34 14.78
CA GLU A 233 -25.05 -16.10 15.90
C GLU A 233 -24.42 -17.43 15.46
N GLU A 234 -24.90 -18.02 14.37
CA GLU A 234 -24.29 -19.20 13.77
C GLU A 234 -22.87 -18.92 13.29
N ILE A 235 -22.65 -17.79 12.60
CA ILE A 235 -21.32 -17.38 12.12
C ILE A 235 -20.41 -17.02 13.29
N ARG A 236 -20.95 -16.33 14.31
CA ARG A 236 -20.16 -15.98 15.50
C ARG A 236 -19.64 -17.21 16.23
N LYS A 237 -20.42 -18.29 16.28
CA LYS A 237 -20.00 -19.58 16.88
C LYS A 237 -18.93 -20.31 16.07
N GLN A 238 -18.76 -20.00 14.78
CA GLN A 238 -17.74 -20.64 13.94
C GLN A 238 -16.32 -20.18 14.29
N HIS A 239 -16.15 -18.96 14.84
CA HIS A 239 -14.84 -18.41 15.16
C HIS A 239 -14.79 -17.79 16.56
N LYS A 240 -13.99 -18.37 17.45
CA LYS A 240 -13.87 -17.94 18.87
C LYS A 240 -13.50 -16.46 19.04
N GLY A 241 -12.76 -15.90 18.08
CA GLY A 241 -12.37 -14.48 18.07
C GLY A 241 -13.54 -13.50 18.11
N PHE A 242 -14.77 -13.89 17.71
CA PHE A 242 -15.95 -13.02 17.83
C PHE A 242 -16.35 -12.72 19.27
N GLY A 243 -15.92 -13.54 20.24
CA GLY A 243 -16.17 -13.31 21.66
C GLY A 243 -15.54 -12.02 22.20
N GLU A 244 -14.53 -11.48 21.51
CA GLU A 244 -13.92 -10.19 21.88
C GLU A 244 -14.94 -9.04 21.82
N TRP A 245 -15.89 -9.09 20.87
CA TRP A 245 -16.92 -8.07 20.71
C TRP A 245 -18.08 -8.19 21.69
N ASP A 246 -18.23 -9.33 22.38
CA ASP A 246 -19.22 -9.46 23.46
C ASP A 246 -18.88 -8.53 24.65
N LEU A 247 -17.60 -8.17 24.78
CA LEU A 247 -17.09 -7.26 25.81
C LEU A 247 -17.02 -5.80 25.33
N VAL A 248 -17.29 -5.54 24.05
CA VAL A 248 -17.19 -4.20 23.45
C VAL A 248 -18.55 -3.54 23.39
N SER A 249 -18.78 -2.58 24.28
CA SER A 249 -20.01 -1.76 24.27
C SER A 249 -19.85 -0.42 23.54
N ASP A 250 -18.63 0.13 23.45
CA ASP A 250 -18.32 1.38 22.73
C ASP A 250 -17.03 1.20 21.90
N PRO A 251 -17.02 1.48 20.59
CA PRO A 251 -15.83 1.48 19.74
C PRO A 251 -14.69 2.41 20.22
N ARG A 252 -14.97 3.34 21.13
CA ARG A 252 -13.95 4.22 21.76
C ARG A 252 -13.48 3.70 23.12
N ASN A 253 -14.06 2.61 23.62
CA ASN A 253 -13.72 1.99 24.89
C ASN A 253 -13.72 0.46 24.77
N HIS A 254 -12.61 -0.08 24.27
CA HIS A 254 -12.39 -1.51 24.17
C HIS A 254 -10.93 -1.87 24.44
N GLN A 255 -10.69 -3.09 24.88
CA GLN A 255 -9.35 -3.67 24.99
C GLN A 255 -8.74 -3.90 23.61
N THR A 256 -7.44 -4.22 23.57
CA THR A 256 -6.80 -4.62 22.30
C THR A 256 -7.41 -5.94 21.83
N ILE A 257 -7.83 -5.97 20.56
CA ILE A 257 -8.33 -7.16 19.88
C ILE A 257 -7.28 -7.58 18.86
N LEU A 258 -6.66 -8.74 19.07
CA LEU A 258 -5.66 -9.29 18.17
C LEU A 258 -6.08 -10.71 17.76
N GLN A 259 -6.19 -10.96 16.46
CA GLN A 259 -6.55 -12.28 15.93
C GLN A 259 -5.61 -12.63 14.78
N ILE A 260 -5.01 -13.82 14.83
CA ILE A 260 -4.22 -14.38 13.73
C ILE A 260 -5.14 -15.34 12.98
N LEU A 261 -5.63 -14.93 11.80
CA LEU A 261 -6.56 -15.73 11.00
C LEU A 261 -5.83 -16.81 10.22
N ILE A 262 -4.63 -16.49 9.74
CA ILE A 262 -3.73 -17.42 9.07
C ILE A 262 -2.37 -17.24 9.74
N ASP A 263 -1.85 -18.31 10.36
CA ASP A 263 -0.47 -18.32 10.85
C ASP A 263 0.40 -19.04 9.82
N GLY A 264 1.10 -18.28 8.96
CA GLY A 264 1.95 -18.83 7.91
C GLY A 264 3.16 -19.61 8.43
N ARG A 265 3.41 -19.58 9.76
CA ARG A 265 4.42 -20.39 10.43
C ARG A 265 3.89 -21.77 10.84
N ASP A 266 2.57 -21.94 10.87
CA ASP A 266 1.93 -23.24 11.12
C ASP A 266 1.84 -24.03 9.81
N GLY A 267 2.31 -25.29 9.82
CA GLY A 267 2.24 -26.19 8.67
C GLY A 267 0.81 -26.55 8.24
N LYS A 268 -0.22 -26.13 8.99
CA LYS A 268 -1.63 -26.28 8.64
C LYS A 268 -2.19 -25.13 7.80
N ALA A 269 -1.50 -24.00 7.72
CA ALA A 269 -1.93 -22.84 6.96
C ALA A 269 -1.64 -23.03 5.46
N MET A 270 -2.38 -23.94 4.83
CA MET A 270 -2.20 -24.33 3.44
C MET A 270 -3.40 -23.94 2.58
N ASP A 271 -3.13 -23.64 1.32
CA ASP A 271 -4.12 -23.45 0.27
C ASP A 271 -4.68 -24.80 -0.25
N VAL A 272 -5.57 -24.74 -1.25
CA VAL A 272 -6.17 -25.95 -1.82
C VAL A 272 -5.19 -26.83 -2.62
N GLU A 273 -4.03 -26.30 -3.00
CA GLU A 273 -2.95 -27.02 -3.69
C GLU A 273 -1.86 -27.52 -2.71
N GLY A 274 -2.03 -27.29 -1.40
CA GLY A 274 -1.07 -27.68 -0.37
C GLY A 274 0.14 -26.77 -0.27
N GLN A 275 0.08 -25.56 -0.82
CA GLN A 275 1.10 -24.53 -0.66
C GLN A 275 0.82 -23.66 0.57
N PRO A 276 1.85 -23.14 1.26
CA PRO A 276 1.66 -22.32 2.44
C PRO A 276 1.04 -20.96 2.09
N LEU A 277 0.24 -20.44 3.03
CA LEU A 277 -0.40 -19.13 2.92
C LEU A 277 0.37 -18.07 3.71
N PRO A 278 0.38 -16.80 3.26
CA PRO A 278 0.92 -15.69 4.03
C PRO A 278 0.24 -15.54 5.38
N THR A 279 0.99 -15.09 6.38
CA THR A 279 0.41 -14.77 7.70
C THR A 279 -0.61 -13.64 7.55
N LEU A 280 -1.79 -13.78 8.15
CA LEU A 280 -2.85 -12.77 8.12
C LEU A 280 -3.31 -12.43 9.54
N VAL A 281 -3.09 -11.18 9.94
CA VAL A 281 -3.35 -10.69 11.30
C VAL A 281 -4.35 -9.54 11.29
N TYR A 282 -5.37 -9.64 12.14
CA TYR A 282 -6.26 -8.55 12.50
C TYR A 282 -5.79 -7.90 13.81
N LEU A 283 -5.72 -6.57 13.81
CA LEU A 283 -5.46 -5.79 15.01
C LEU A 283 -6.47 -4.65 15.14
N SER A 284 -7.16 -4.59 16.27
CA SER A 284 -7.75 -3.34 16.77
C SER A 284 -7.07 -2.97 18.08
N ARG A 285 -6.40 -1.82 18.10
CA ARG A 285 -5.65 -1.35 19.27
C ARG A 285 -6.60 -0.94 20.40
N GLU A 286 -6.17 -1.09 21.65
CA GLU A 286 -6.93 -0.57 22.79
C GLU A 286 -7.24 0.93 22.65
N LYS A 287 -8.49 1.27 22.94
CA LYS A 287 -8.98 2.65 23.01
C LYS A 287 -9.69 2.88 24.33
N ARG A 288 -9.45 4.05 24.92
CA ARG A 288 -10.05 4.49 26.19
C ARG A 288 -10.47 5.95 26.06
N PRO A 289 -11.67 6.36 26.50
CA PRO A 289 -12.17 7.73 26.31
C PRO A 289 -11.29 8.83 26.92
N LYS A 290 -10.54 8.50 27.97
CA LYS A 290 -9.65 9.44 28.68
C LYS A 290 -8.30 9.64 27.99
N TYR A 291 -7.97 8.84 26.97
CA TYR A 291 -6.68 8.87 26.30
C TYR A 291 -6.85 9.31 24.86
N ALA A 292 -6.22 10.43 24.51
CA ALA A 292 -6.15 10.86 23.12
C ALA A 292 -5.39 9.80 22.30
N HIS A 293 -5.91 9.49 21.12
CA HIS A 293 -5.25 8.58 20.20
C HIS A 293 -4.95 9.29 18.88
N ASN A 294 -3.77 9.00 18.33
CA ASN A 294 -3.42 9.43 16.98
C ASN A 294 -3.96 8.38 16.01
N PHE A 295 -4.76 8.75 15.03
CA PHE A 295 -5.39 7.86 14.03
C PHE A 295 -4.39 6.93 13.31
N LYS A 296 -4.02 7.24 12.08
CA LYS A 296 -3.11 6.42 11.26
C LYS A 296 -1.73 6.27 11.88
N ALA A 297 -1.18 7.35 12.46
CA ALA A 297 0.13 7.29 13.12
C ALA A 297 0.15 6.33 14.33
N GLY A 298 -0.92 6.31 15.13
CA GLY A 298 -1.00 5.40 16.27
C GLY A 298 -1.28 3.96 15.86
N ALA A 299 -2.07 3.74 14.81
CA ALA A 299 -2.28 2.43 14.19
C ALA A 299 -0.95 1.84 13.67
N MET A 300 -0.20 2.61 12.86
CA MET A 300 1.10 2.19 12.35
C MET A 300 2.10 1.87 13.48
N ASN A 301 2.16 2.69 14.52
CA ASN A 301 3.05 2.43 15.65
C ASN A 301 2.66 1.18 16.45
N ALA A 302 1.35 0.86 16.54
CA ALA A 302 0.89 -0.38 17.14
C ALA A 302 1.27 -1.59 16.28
N LEU A 303 1.07 -1.51 14.97
CA LEU A 303 1.46 -2.55 14.02
C LEU A 303 2.97 -2.84 14.05
N ILE A 304 3.83 -1.83 14.11
CA ILE A 304 5.29 -2.03 14.25
C ILE A 304 5.61 -2.86 15.51
N ARG A 305 4.94 -2.59 16.64
CA ARG A 305 5.17 -3.35 17.88
C ARG A 305 4.64 -4.78 17.79
N VAL A 306 3.45 -4.97 17.22
CA VAL A 306 2.82 -6.29 17.08
C VAL A 306 3.60 -7.15 16.10
N SER A 307 3.94 -6.62 14.92
CA SER A 307 4.74 -7.32 13.91
C SER A 307 6.10 -7.76 14.43
N SER A 308 6.80 -6.93 15.22
CA SER A 308 8.08 -7.31 15.85
C SER A 308 8.00 -8.55 16.76
N ARG A 309 6.80 -8.93 17.21
CA ARG A 309 6.56 -10.11 18.04
C ARG A 309 6.02 -11.32 17.27
N ILE A 310 5.44 -11.09 16.09
CA ILE A 310 4.80 -12.13 15.29
C ILE A 310 5.76 -12.60 14.18
N SER A 311 6.11 -11.72 13.25
CA SER A 311 6.93 -12.03 12.08
C SER A 311 8.34 -11.45 12.16
N ASN A 312 8.50 -10.26 12.74
CA ASN A 312 9.76 -9.53 12.87
C ASN A 312 10.52 -9.41 11.53
N CYS A 313 9.81 -9.04 10.46
CA CYS A 313 10.37 -8.87 9.13
C CYS A 313 11.27 -7.63 9.02
N GLU A 314 12.25 -7.67 8.12
CA GLU A 314 13.20 -6.55 7.92
C GLU A 314 12.58 -5.35 7.20
N ILE A 315 11.56 -5.59 6.39
CA ILE A 315 10.94 -4.58 5.52
C ILE A 315 9.47 -4.45 5.83
N ILE A 316 9.03 -3.21 6.04
CA ILE A 316 7.62 -2.88 6.27
C ILE A 316 7.08 -2.08 5.08
N LEU A 317 6.04 -2.62 4.45
CA LEU A 317 5.29 -1.99 3.38
C LEU A 317 3.96 -1.44 3.90
N ASN A 318 3.78 -0.12 3.87
CA ASN A 318 2.50 0.51 4.20
C ASN A 318 1.61 0.73 2.97
N VAL A 319 0.38 0.24 3.04
CA VAL A 319 -0.65 0.32 2.00
C VAL A 319 -1.95 0.88 2.59
N ASP A 320 -2.61 1.74 1.83
CA ASP A 320 -3.90 2.33 2.22
C ASP A 320 -5.02 1.36 1.83
N CYS A 321 -6.12 1.32 2.58
CA CYS A 321 -7.16 0.30 2.39
C CYS A 321 -7.92 0.41 1.06
N ASP A 322 -7.86 1.56 0.39
CA ASP A 322 -8.44 1.87 -0.92
C ASP A 322 -7.43 1.68 -2.07
N MET A 323 -6.22 1.19 -1.78
CA MET A 323 -5.16 0.95 -2.75
C MET A 323 -4.87 -0.53 -2.91
N TYR A 324 -4.84 -1.02 -4.14
CA TYR A 324 -4.40 -2.39 -4.45
C TYR A 324 -3.16 -2.40 -5.34
N SER A 325 -2.50 -3.55 -5.43
CA SER A 325 -1.33 -3.69 -6.29
C SER A 325 -1.75 -4.00 -7.74
N ASN A 326 -1.28 -3.17 -8.67
CA ASN A 326 -1.45 -3.39 -10.11
C ASN A 326 -0.46 -4.40 -10.70
N ASN A 327 0.61 -4.72 -9.97
CA ASN A 327 1.65 -5.63 -10.41
C ASN A 327 2.17 -6.43 -9.21
N SER A 328 2.03 -7.75 -9.26
CA SER A 328 2.50 -8.67 -8.21
C SER A 328 4.00 -8.67 -7.96
N GLU A 329 4.81 -8.07 -8.83
CA GLU A 329 6.26 -7.98 -8.66
C GLU A 329 6.72 -6.65 -8.06
N SER A 330 5.81 -5.72 -7.76
CA SER A 330 6.17 -4.37 -7.26
C SER A 330 7.04 -4.41 -6.00
N VAL A 331 6.86 -5.44 -5.17
CA VAL A 331 7.69 -5.67 -3.99
C VAL A 331 9.13 -6.01 -4.39
N LYS A 332 9.35 -6.85 -5.40
CA LYS A 332 10.69 -7.15 -5.94
C LYS A 332 11.34 -5.91 -6.56
N ASP A 333 10.56 -5.04 -7.19
CA ASP A 333 11.05 -3.76 -7.69
C ASP A 333 11.56 -2.87 -6.54
N ALA A 334 10.85 -2.80 -5.42
CA ALA A 334 11.34 -2.08 -4.23
C ALA A 334 12.60 -2.71 -3.63
N LEU A 335 12.66 -4.05 -3.58
CA LEU A 335 13.84 -4.77 -3.09
C LEU A 335 15.09 -4.52 -3.94
N CYS A 336 14.94 -4.31 -5.25
CA CYS A 336 16.07 -3.94 -6.10
C CYS A 336 16.77 -2.66 -5.63
N PHE A 337 16.05 -1.73 -5.01
CA PHE A 337 16.66 -0.53 -4.41
C PHE A 337 17.25 -0.83 -3.04
N LEU A 338 16.48 -1.47 -2.15
CA LEU A 338 16.87 -1.65 -0.75
C LEU A 338 17.99 -2.69 -0.55
N MET A 339 18.11 -3.65 -1.46
CA MET A 339 19.09 -4.73 -1.39
C MET A 339 20.30 -4.50 -2.29
N ASP A 340 20.37 -3.37 -2.99
CA ASP A 340 21.55 -3.02 -3.79
C ASP A 340 22.77 -2.84 -2.87
N GLU A 341 23.88 -3.51 -3.19
CA GLU A 341 25.03 -3.61 -2.28
C GLU A 341 25.78 -2.28 -2.13
N GLU A 342 25.79 -1.47 -3.20
CA GLU A 342 26.49 -0.19 -3.22
C GLU A 342 25.63 0.92 -2.61
N THR A 343 24.38 1.02 -3.06
CA THR A 343 23.53 2.19 -2.77
C THR A 343 22.37 1.90 -1.83
N GLY A 344 22.00 0.64 -1.61
CA GLY A 344 20.82 0.28 -0.82
C GLY A 344 20.85 0.79 0.63
N ARG A 345 22.06 0.91 1.20
CA ARG A 345 22.26 1.47 2.56
C ARG A 345 21.94 2.95 2.68
N GLU A 346 21.91 3.68 1.57
CA GLU A 346 21.60 5.10 1.52
C GLU A 346 20.12 5.38 1.26
N ILE A 347 19.32 4.33 1.03
CA ILE A 347 17.91 4.44 0.65
C ILE A 347 17.01 4.19 1.87
N ALA A 348 16.10 5.12 2.13
CA ALA A 348 15.07 5.02 3.15
C ALA A 348 13.77 5.70 2.66
N TYR A 349 12.63 5.33 3.25
CA TYR A 349 11.30 5.91 2.95
C TYR A 349 10.46 6.16 4.21
#